data_AF-A0A0F0GD09-F1
#
_entry.id   AF-A0A0F0GD09-F1
#
_cell.length_a   1.000
_cell.length_b   1.000
_cell.length_c   1.000
_cell.angle_alpha   90.00
_cell.angle_beta   90.00
_cell.angle_gamma   90.00
#
_symmetry.space_group_name_H-M   'P 1'
#
loop_
_entity.id
_entity.type
_entity.pdbx_description
1 polymer ?
#
loop_
_entity_poly.entity_id
_entity_poly.type
_entity_poly.pdbx_seq_one_letter_code
_entity_poly.pdbx_strand_id
1 'polypeptide(L)'
;LTTSAPDTKGKWRMAPIPQWTAGSAVTGNWGGSATGVTAKAAKSGKAEAATKFATWLNTDPKAIASLVKEAGVYPAATAAQSSGALTTPEFFANQPDFYQLAADIAKGTAAAGWGPDVNVAYSTFKDAFGKAAMEKSPFPAALTAVQQATVADMKKNGFKTEG
;
A
#
# COMPACT_ATOMS: atom_id res chain seq x y z
N LEU A 1 13.28 -8.14 6.42
CA LEU A 1 13.48 -9.48 7.01
C LEU A 1 14.89 -9.99 6.76
N THR A 2 15.36 -9.99 5.51
CA THR A 2 16.76 -10.35 5.15
C THR A 2 17.81 -9.54 5.91
N THR A 3 17.55 -8.27 6.23
CA THR A 3 18.46 -7.41 7.01
C THR A 3 18.12 -7.38 8.50
N SER A 4 16.84 -7.28 8.86
CA SER A 4 16.40 -7.07 10.25
C SER A 4 16.28 -8.36 11.09
N ALA A 5 16.14 -9.52 10.45
CA ALA A 5 15.97 -10.82 11.12
C ALA A 5 16.48 -11.99 10.25
N PRO A 6 17.74 -11.96 9.78
CA PRO A 6 18.27 -12.94 8.81
C PRO A 6 18.14 -14.40 9.27
N ASP A 7 18.37 -14.67 10.55
CA ASP A 7 18.36 -16.02 11.16
C ASP A 7 16.96 -16.68 11.20
N THR A 8 15.95 -15.96 10.73
CA THR A 8 14.58 -16.46 10.62
C THR A 8 14.22 -16.90 9.20
N LYS A 9 15.17 -16.87 8.26
CA LYS A 9 15.01 -17.40 6.89
C LYS A 9 14.41 -18.80 6.91
N GLY A 10 13.39 -19.03 6.08
CA GLY A 10 12.70 -20.32 5.97
C GLY A 10 11.76 -20.67 7.14
N LYS A 11 11.67 -19.82 8.18
CA LYS A 11 10.75 -20.02 9.31
C LYS A 11 9.40 -19.30 9.12
N TRP A 12 9.33 -18.37 8.17
CA TRP A 12 8.13 -17.58 7.90
C TRP A 12 7.27 -18.18 6.80
N ARG A 13 5.97 -17.86 6.84
CA ARG A 13 5.00 -18.10 5.77
C ARG A 13 4.04 -16.92 5.70
N MET A 14 3.59 -16.58 4.50
CA MET A 14 2.49 -15.66 4.27
C MET A 14 1.16 -16.38 4.48
N ALA A 15 0.21 -15.67 5.09
CA ALA A 15 -1.16 -16.10 5.27
C ALA A 15 -2.10 -14.89 5.07
N PRO A 16 -3.40 -15.13 4.74
CA PRO A 16 -4.40 -14.08 4.76
C PRO A 16 -4.52 -13.41 6.13
N ILE A 17 -4.94 -12.15 6.16
CA ILE A 17 -5.22 -11.47 7.43
C ILE A 17 -6.44 -12.10 8.14
N PRO A 18 -6.48 -12.11 9.48
CA PRO A 18 -7.64 -12.60 10.23
C PRO A 18 -8.92 -11.83 9.86
N GLN A 19 -10.05 -12.52 9.92
CA GLN A 19 -11.35 -11.98 9.50
C GLN A 19 -12.28 -11.83 10.71
N TRP A 20 -13.03 -10.74 10.76
CA TRP A 20 -14.02 -10.50 11.82
C TRP A 20 -15.24 -11.42 11.68
N THR A 21 -15.64 -11.72 10.44
CA THR A 21 -16.77 -12.59 10.12
C THR A 21 -16.25 -13.90 9.54
N ALA A 22 -16.73 -15.03 10.06
CA ALA A 22 -16.38 -16.35 9.56
C ALA A 22 -16.70 -16.48 8.07
N GLY A 23 -15.77 -17.03 7.28
CA GLY A 23 -15.92 -17.20 5.84
C GLY A 23 -15.70 -15.94 4.99
N SER A 24 -15.45 -14.78 5.61
CA SER A 24 -15.02 -13.59 4.86
C SER A 24 -13.59 -13.74 4.34
N ALA A 25 -13.27 -13.00 3.29
CA ALA A 25 -11.94 -12.96 2.67
C ALA A 25 -11.64 -11.53 2.22
N VAL A 26 -11.67 -10.58 3.16
CA VAL A 26 -11.43 -9.17 2.89
C VAL A 26 -10.03 -8.77 3.34
N THR A 27 -9.30 -8.05 2.48
CA THR A 27 -8.00 -7.45 2.83
C THR A 27 -8.00 -5.94 2.57
N GLY A 28 -7.05 -5.24 3.16
CA GLY A 28 -6.77 -3.83 2.86
C GLY A 28 -5.48 -3.67 2.06
N ASN A 29 -5.29 -2.49 1.48
CA ASN A 29 -4.00 -2.07 0.90
C ASN A 29 -3.18 -1.33 1.95
N TRP A 30 -1.89 -1.63 2.02
CA TRP A 30 -0.92 -0.85 2.79
C TRP A 30 0.22 -0.40 1.88
N GLY A 31 0.29 0.91 1.63
CA GLY A 31 1.24 1.49 0.68
C GLY A 31 0.78 1.35 -0.77
N GLY A 32 1.72 1.00 -1.65
CA GLY A 32 1.57 1.16 -3.08
C GLY A 32 2.00 2.56 -3.55
N SER A 33 2.57 2.61 -4.74
CA SER A 33 3.11 3.85 -5.33
C SER A 33 2.53 4.07 -6.71
N ALA A 34 2.51 5.33 -7.14
CA ALA A 34 2.13 5.72 -8.49
C ALA A 34 3.17 6.67 -9.09
N THR A 35 3.25 6.70 -10.42
CA THR A 35 4.07 7.67 -11.16
C THR A 35 3.18 8.80 -11.67
N GLY A 36 3.38 10.02 -11.16
CA GLY A 36 2.61 11.20 -11.55
C GLY A 36 3.38 12.14 -12.50
N VAL A 37 2.70 12.69 -13.49
CA VAL A 37 3.24 13.77 -14.36
C VAL A 37 2.97 15.12 -13.69
N THR A 38 4.03 15.89 -13.44
CA THR A 38 3.90 17.17 -12.73
C THR A 38 3.35 18.28 -13.63
N ALA A 39 2.69 19.27 -13.02
CA ALA A 39 2.27 20.48 -13.72
C ALA A 39 3.45 21.26 -14.36
N LYS A 40 4.65 21.17 -13.77
CA LYS A 40 5.86 21.77 -14.35
C LYS A 40 6.25 21.08 -15.66
N ALA A 41 6.19 19.74 -15.71
CA ALA A 41 6.45 18.99 -16.93
C ALA A 41 5.43 19.32 -18.04
N ALA A 42 4.17 19.57 -17.66
CA ALA A 42 3.16 20.07 -18.61
C ALA A 42 3.52 21.47 -19.13
N LYS A 43 3.82 22.43 -18.25
CA LYS A 43 4.19 23.80 -18.63
C LYS A 43 5.43 23.88 -19.51
N SER A 44 6.37 22.95 -19.37
CA SER A 44 7.59 22.89 -20.19
C SER A 44 7.45 22.06 -21.47
N GLY A 45 6.24 21.63 -21.85
CA GLY A 45 5.99 20.85 -23.06
C GLY A 45 6.55 19.43 -23.01
N LYS A 46 6.76 18.87 -21.81
CA LYS A 46 7.31 17.52 -21.60
C LYS A 46 6.27 16.50 -21.10
N ALA A 47 5.01 16.88 -20.98
CA ALA A 47 3.95 16.01 -20.49
C ALA A 47 3.82 14.71 -21.30
N GLU A 48 3.88 14.78 -22.63
CA GLU A 48 3.75 13.60 -23.48
C GLU A 48 4.88 12.58 -23.26
N ALA A 49 6.14 13.05 -23.29
CA ALA A 49 7.30 12.20 -23.05
C ALA A 49 7.28 11.59 -21.63
N ALA A 50 6.92 12.39 -20.62
CA ALA A 50 6.79 11.91 -19.24
C ALA A 50 5.68 10.87 -19.09
N THR A 51 4.54 11.08 -19.76
CA THR A 51 3.42 10.13 -19.77
C THR A 51 3.84 8.82 -20.45
N LYS A 52 4.51 8.90 -21.60
CA LYS A 52 5.01 7.72 -22.32
C LYS A 52 5.94 6.88 -21.45
N PHE A 53 6.86 7.53 -20.73
CA PHE A 53 7.76 6.85 -19.81
C PHE A 53 7.00 6.22 -18.63
N ALA A 54 6.11 6.96 -17.98
CA ALA A 54 5.33 6.47 -16.85
C ALA A 54 4.45 5.27 -17.23
N THR A 55 3.83 5.30 -18.42
CA THR A 55 3.07 4.18 -18.95
C THR A 55 3.97 2.98 -19.17
N TRP A 56 5.07 3.14 -19.92
CA TRP A 56 6.00 2.04 -20.18
C TRP A 56 6.51 1.40 -18.88
N LEU A 57 6.94 2.20 -17.92
CA LEU A 57 7.47 1.73 -16.64
C LEU A 57 6.48 0.83 -15.88
N ASN A 58 5.18 1.14 -15.97
CA ASN A 58 4.14 0.48 -15.18
C ASN A 58 3.33 -0.58 -15.96
N THR A 59 3.45 -0.66 -17.29
CA THR A 59 2.63 -1.58 -18.12
C THR A 59 3.43 -2.47 -19.06
N ASP A 60 4.67 -2.13 -19.40
CA ASP A 60 5.48 -2.95 -20.30
C ASP A 60 5.99 -4.21 -19.59
N PRO A 61 5.82 -5.42 -20.16
CA PRO A 61 6.24 -6.66 -19.50
C PRO A 61 7.72 -6.71 -19.14
N LYS A 62 8.60 -6.13 -19.96
CA LYS A 62 10.04 -6.11 -19.68
C LYS A 62 10.35 -5.13 -18.55
N ALA A 63 9.75 -3.95 -18.57
CA ALA A 63 9.91 -2.96 -17.49
C ALA A 63 9.45 -3.53 -16.15
N ILE A 64 8.27 -4.16 -16.12
CA ILE A 64 7.72 -4.77 -14.91
C ILE A 64 8.62 -5.93 -14.44
N ALA A 65 9.07 -6.80 -15.34
CA ALA A 65 9.99 -7.89 -14.98
C ALA A 65 11.29 -7.36 -14.36
N SER A 66 11.83 -6.25 -14.88
CA SER A 66 12.97 -5.56 -14.26
C SER A 66 12.64 -5.00 -12.87
N LEU A 67 11.48 -4.38 -12.67
CA LEU A 67 11.05 -3.90 -11.35
C LEU A 67 10.90 -5.04 -10.34
N VAL A 68 10.32 -6.17 -10.75
CA VAL A 68 10.21 -7.37 -9.92
C VAL A 68 11.60 -7.87 -9.52
N LYS A 69 12.50 -8.05 -10.50
CA LYS A 69 13.82 -8.63 -10.28
C LYS A 69 14.75 -7.74 -9.46
N GLU A 70 14.84 -6.47 -9.82
CA GLU A 70 15.85 -5.56 -9.29
C GLU A 70 15.37 -4.81 -8.04
N ALA A 71 14.06 -4.56 -7.93
CA ALA A 71 13.48 -3.78 -6.82
C ALA A 71 12.52 -4.60 -5.94
N GLY A 72 12.29 -5.89 -6.25
CA GLY A 72 11.39 -6.74 -5.46
C GLY A 72 9.94 -6.29 -5.48
N VAL A 73 9.53 -5.57 -6.53
CA VAL A 73 8.17 -5.02 -6.64
C VAL A 73 7.16 -6.14 -6.85
N TYR A 74 6.07 -6.13 -6.09
CA TYR A 74 4.87 -6.88 -6.43
C TYR A 74 4.02 -6.06 -7.43
N PRO A 75 3.79 -6.54 -8.67
CA PRO A 75 3.13 -5.74 -9.70
C PRO A 75 1.66 -5.44 -9.40
N ALA A 76 1.24 -4.20 -9.64
CA ALA A 76 -0.17 -3.81 -9.62
C ALA A 76 -0.93 -4.28 -10.88
N ALA A 77 -0.23 -4.45 -12.00
CA ALA A 77 -0.81 -4.98 -13.23
C ALA A 77 -1.12 -6.47 -13.07
N THR A 78 -2.40 -6.84 -13.14
CA THR A 78 -2.86 -8.24 -12.95
C THR A 78 -2.21 -9.20 -13.93
N ALA A 79 -2.04 -8.82 -15.19
CA ALA A 79 -1.37 -9.64 -16.20
C ALA A 79 0.09 -9.96 -15.84
N ALA A 80 0.77 -9.06 -15.11
CA ALA A 80 2.14 -9.26 -14.66
C ALA A 80 2.25 -10.10 -13.38
N GLN A 81 1.17 -10.25 -12.62
CA GLN A 81 1.12 -11.18 -11.49
C GLN A 81 1.17 -12.64 -11.96
N SER A 82 0.74 -12.92 -13.20
CA SER A 82 0.78 -14.24 -13.84
C SER A 82 1.89 -14.41 -14.90
N SER A 83 2.73 -13.39 -15.14
CA SER A 83 3.67 -13.38 -16.28
C SER A 83 4.96 -14.21 -16.07
N GLY A 84 5.05 -14.97 -14.99
CA GLY A 84 6.23 -15.77 -14.64
C GLY A 84 7.43 -14.97 -14.10
N ALA A 85 7.35 -13.64 -14.05
CA ALA A 85 8.39 -12.79 -13.48
C ALA A 85 8.53 -12.96 -11.96
N LEU A 86 7.45 -13.35 -11.29
CA LEU A 86 7.40 -13.59 -9.85
C LEU A 86 7.91 -15.00 -9.53
N THR A 87 9.00 -15.08 -8.76
CA THR A 87 9.57 -16.34 -8.27
C THR A 87 9.57 -16.34 -6.74
N THR A 88 9.28 -17.49 -6.13
CA THR A 88 9.21 -17.60 -4.66
C THR A 88 10.43 -16.96 -4.00
N PRO A 89 10.24 -15.95 -3.12
CA PRO A 89 11.36 -15.29 -2.49
C PRO A 89 12.18 -16.29 -1.67
N GLU A 90 13.51 -16.23 -1.76
CA GLU A 90 14.41 -17.16 -1.08
C GLU A 90 14.19 -17.19 0.45
N PHE A 91 13.77 -16.06 1.04
CA PHE A 91 13.45 -15.96 2.46
C PHE A 91 12.27 -16.84 2.88
N PHE A 92 11.38 -17.14 1.93
CA PHE A 92 10.16 -17.95 2.05
C PHE A 92 10.24 -19.21 1.18
N ALA A 93 11.44 -19.77 0.96
CA ALA A 93 11.65 -20.95 0.12
C ALA A 93 10.83 -22.18 0.54
N ASN A 94 10.35 -22.20 1.77
CA ASN A 94 9.44 -23.21 2.31
C ASN A 94 8.00 -23.10 1.75
N GLN A 95 7.62 -22.02 1.07
CA GLN A 95 6.27 -21.71 0.57
C GLN A 95 6.25 -21.51 -0.96
N PRO A 96 6.18 -22.60 -1.76
CA PRO A 96 6.24 -22.50 -3.23
C PRO A 96 5.05 -21.75 -3.84
N ASP A 97 3.91 -21.70 -3.16
CA ASP A 97 2.69 -21.02 -3.58
C ASP A 97 2.61 -19.54 -3.17
N PHE A 98 3.72 -18.94 -2.69
CA PHE A 98 3.75 -17.58 -2.12
C PHE A 98 3.03 -16.55 -3.01
N TYR A 99 3.42 -16.39 -4.27
CA TYR A 99 2.80 -15.36 -5.12
C TYR A 99 1.42 -15.74 -5.67
N GLN A 100 1.10 -17.04 -5.72
CA GLN A 100 -0.26 -17.50 -6.02
C GLN A 100 -1.20 -17.07 -4.89
N LEU A 101 -0.81 -17.32 -3.64
CA LEU A 101 -1.56 -16.89 -2.47
C LEU A 101 -1.66 -15.36 -2.39
N ALA A 102 -0.60 -14.61 -2.75
CA ALA A 102 -0.64 -13.15 -2.79
C ALA A 102 -1.71 -12.64 -3.77
N ALA A 103 -1.74 -13.21 -4.98
CA ALA A 103 -2.71 -12.86 -6.01
C ALA A 103 -4.14 -13.22 -5.59
N ASP A 104 -4.33 -14.35 -4.91
CA ASP A 104 -5.65 -14.77 -4.40
C ASP A 104 -6.13 -13.86 -3.26
N ILE A 105 -5.25 -13.48 -2.32
CA ILE A 105 -5.57 -12.51 -1.26
C ILE A 105 -5.93 -11.14 -1.87
N ALA A 106 -5.18 -10.69 -2.88
CA ALA A 106 -5.40 -9.38 -3.51
C ALA A 106 -6.78 -9.24 -4.16
N LYS A 107 -7.42 -10.34 -4.58
CA LYS A 107 -8.81 -10.32 -5.10
C LYS A 107 -9.84 -9.86 -4.05
N GLY A 108 -9.54 -10.05 -2.77
CA GLY A 108 -10.37 -9.63 -1.64
C GLY A 108 -10.15 -8.20 -1.17
N THR A 109 -9.40 -7.39 -1.93
CA THR A 109 -9.06 -6.02 -1.52
C THR A 109 -10.30 -5.14 -1.44
N ALA A 110 -10.58 -4.60 -0.25
CA ALA A 110 -11.65 -3.66 -0.03
C ALA A 110 -11.41 -2.36 -0.83
N ALA A 111 -12.48 -1.79 -1.38
CA ALA A 111 -12.43 -0.46 -1.95
C ALA A 111 -12.07 0.56 -0.85
N ALA A 112 -11.09 1.41 -1.13
CA ALA A 112 -10.65 2.46 -0.23
C ALA A 112 -10.64 3.81 -0.96
N GLY A 113 -11.03 4.86 -0.24
CA GLY A 113 -10.88 6.24 -0.66
C GLY A 113 -10.00 6.99 0.33
N TRP A 114 -9.11 7.83 -0.18
CA TRP A 114 -8.31 8.72 0.65
C TRP A 114 -8.91 10.13 0.59
N GLY A 115 -9.16 10.72 1.76
CA GLY A 115 -9.62 12.09 1.85
C GLY A 115 -8.56 13.09 1.36
N PRO A 116 -8.96 14.33 1.04
CA PRO A 116 -8.05 15.36 0.53
C PRO A 116 -7.00 15.80 1.56
N ASP A 117 -7.20 15.44 2.84
CA ASP A 117 -6.34 15.78 3.96
C ASP A 117 -5.71 14.53 4.63
N VAL A 118 -5.29 13.58 3.80
CA VAL A 118 -4.68 12.32 4.27
C VAL A 118 -3.42 12.54 5.12
N ASN A 119 -2.69 13.64 4.88
CA ASN A 119 -1.46 13.94 5.61
C ASN A 119 -1.73 14.26 7.08
N VAL A 120 -2.74 15.10 7.37
CA VAL A 120 -3.13 15.42 8.76
C VAL A 120 -3.74 14.19 9.43
N ALA A 121 -4.58 13.43 8.72
CA ALA A 121 -5.13 12.19 9.25
C ALA A 121 -4.02 11.20 9.65
N TYR A 122 -3.02 11.00 8.79
CA TYR A 122 -1.95 10.04 9.03
C TYR A 122 -0.98 10.48 10.14
N SER A 123 -0.59 11.76 10.17
CA SER A 123 0.28 12.29 11.23
C SER A 123 -0.40 12.22 12.59
N THR A 124 -1.67 12.63 12.67
CA THR A 124 -2.45 12.57 13.92
C THR A 124 -2.67 11.13 14.35
N PHE A 125 -2.92 10.20 13.40
CA PHE A 125 -3.04 8.78 13.71
C PHE A 125 -1.77 8.25 14.36
N LYS A 126 -0.61 8.49 13.75
CA LYS A 126 0.69 8.03 14.26
C LYS A 126 0.93 8.51 15.69
N ASP A 127 0.68 9.79 15.96
CA ASP A 127 0.95 10.39 17.26
C ASP A 127 -0.08 9.95 18.32
N ALA A 128 -1.37 9.95 18.00
CA ALA A 128 -2.44 9.59 18.94
C ALA A 128 -2.44 8.08 19.28
N PHE A 129 -2.27 7.21 18.28
CA PHE A 129 -2.18 5.77 18.52
C PHE A 129 -0.86 5.40 19.21
N GLY A 130 0.25 6.06 18.85
CA GLY A 130 1.53 5.90 19.55
C GLY A 130 1.40 6.22 21.04
N LYS A 131 0.77 7.36 21.36
CA LYS A 131 0.48 7.75 22.75
C LYS A 131 -0.41 6.72 23.46
N ALA A 132 -1.52 6.32 22.84
CA ALA A 132 -2.44 5.35 23.44
C ALA A 132 -1.77 4.01 23.74
N ALA A 133 -0.90 3.53 22.83
CA ALA A 133 -0.13 2.31 23.04
C ALA A 133 0.87 2.44 24.21
N MET A 134 1.60 3.55 24.30
CA MET A 134 2.55 3.80 25.39
C MET A 134 1.85 3.92 26.75
N GLU A 135 0.70 4.59 26.80
CA GLU A 135 -0.10 4.81 28.01
C GLU A 135 -1.03 3.64 28.34
N LYS A 136 -1.13 2.63 27.46
CA LYS A 136 -2.08 1.52 27.55
C LYS A 136 -3.53 2.00 27.67
N SER A 137 -3.87 3.10 27.01
CA SER A 137 -5.20 3.68 27.02
C SER A 137 -6.06 3.18 25.84
N PRO A 138 -7.40 3.29 25.91
CA PRO A 138 -8.27 2.82 24.84
C PRO A 138 -8.07 3.57 23.51
N PHE A 139 -7.90 2.84 22.41
CA PHE A 139 -7.78 3.40 21.06
C PHE A 139 -9.00 4.18 20.53
N PRO A 140 -10.26 3.95 20.96
CA PRO A 140 -11.39 4.76 20.50
C PRO A 140 -11.20 6.26 20.74
N ALA A 141 -10.59 6.66 21.86
CA ALA A 141 -10.28 8.06 22.13
C ALA A 141 -9.23 8.63 21.14
N ALA A 142 -8.21 7.84 20.80
CA ALA A 142 -7.24 8.21 19.78
C ALA A 142 -7.90 8.36 18.40
N LEU A 143 -8.83 7.47 18.04
CA LEU A 143 -9.59 7.56 16.79
C LEU A 143 -10.45 8.83 16.74
N THR A 144 -11.12 9.18 17.84
CA THR A 144 -11.86 10.45 17.95
C THR A 144 -10.94 11.65 17.73
N ALA A 145 -9.73 11.64 18.30
CA ALA A 145 -8.76 12.72 18.12
C ALA A 145 -8.32 12.85 16.64
N VAL A 146 -8.09 11.73 15.95
CA VAL A 146 -7.77 11.72 14.51
C VAL A 146 -8.89 12.38 13.71
N GLN A 147 -10.15 11.95 13.91
CA GLN A 147 -11.29 12.51 13.20
C GLN A 147 -11.45 14.01 13.47
N GLN A 148 -11.35 14.44 14.72
CA GLN A 148 -11.47 15.86 15.08
C GLN A 148 -10.39 16.71 14.43
N ALA A 149 -9.13 16.29 14.47
CA ALA A 149 -8.03 17.03 13.88
C ALA A 149 -8.17 17.16 12.36
N THR A 150 -8.48 16.05 11.67
CA THR A 150 -8.67 16.05 10.21
C THR A 150 -9.86 16.92 9.81
N VAL A 151 -11.01 16.78 10.46
CA VAL A 151 -12.20 17.58 10.12
C VAL A 151 -11.97 19.06 10.40
N ALA A 152 -11.29 19.40 11.49
CA ALA A 152 -10.96 20.79 11.81
C ALA A 152 -10.03 21.42 10.75
N ASP A 153 -9.00 20.70 10.31
CA ASP A 153 -8.09 21.20 9.26
C ASP A 153 -8.77 21.27 7.89
N MET A 154 -9.60 20.30 7.53
CA MET A 154 -10.45 20.37 6.35
C MET A 154 -11.38 21.61 6.36
N LYS A 155 -12.08 21.89 7.47
CA LYS A 155 -12.92 23.09 7.60
C LYS A 155 -12.10 24.38 7.46
N LYS A 156 -10.92 24.43 8.09
CA LYS A 156 -9.99 25.55 7.99
C LYS A 156 -9.53 25.81 6.55
N ASN A 157 -9.37 24.77 5.74
CA ASN A 157 -9.00 24.84 4.33
C ASN A 157 -10.20 24.99 3.37
N GLY A 158 -11.41 25.26 3.90
CA GLY A 158 -12.60 25.57 3.09
C GLY A 158 -13.35 24.37 2.54
N PHE A 159 -13.03 23.15 2.99
CA PHE A 159 -13.81 21.97 2.62
C PHE A 159 -15.18 21.99 3.31
N LYS A 160 -16.22 21.65 2.56
CA LYS A 160 -17.51 21.24 3.15
C LYS A 160 -17.32 19.84 3.73
N THR A 161 -17.78 19.65 4.96
CA THR A 161 -17.69 18.39 5.69
C THR A 161 -19.08 18.03 6.20
N GLU A 162 -19.40 16.74 6.18
CA GLU A 162 -20.61 16.17 6.76
C GLU A 162 -20.17 15.18 7.85
N GLY A 163 -20.87 15.17 8.98
CA GLY A 163 -20.48 14.42 10.18
C GLY A 163 -20.21 15.31 11.36
#